data_AF-A0A401ULQ7-F1
#
_entry.id   AF-A0A401ULQ7-F1
#
_cell.length_a   1.000
_cell.length_b   1.000
_cell.length_c   1.000
_cell.angle_alpha   90.00
_cell.angle_beta   90.00
_cell.angle_gamma   90.00
#
_symmetry.space_group_name_H-M   'P 1'
#
loop_
_entity.id
_entity.type
_entity.pdbx_description
1 polymer ?
#
loop_
_entity_poly.entity_id
_entity_poly.type
_entity_poly.pdbx_seq_one_letter_code
_entity_poly.pdbx_strand_id
1 'polypeptide(L)' 'MWFLHIKNNTEWDIQDKEHQNRLLKDIDYKVIEKVEETKPALDYDTLSYAEIQAIAKEKGLKYNGIKKVELIESLKEGE' A
#
# COMPACT_ATOMS: atom_id res chain seq x y z
N MET A 1 -8.21 -10.45 15.38
CA MET A 1 -7.29 -9.39 15.85
C MET A 1 -5.97 -9.70 15.20
N TRP A 2 -5.35 -8.71 14.57
CA TRP A 2 -4.12 -8.95 13.81
C TRP A 2 -2.91 -8.80 14.71
N PHE A 3 -1.98 -9.76 14.60
CA PHE A 3 -0.70 -9.74 15.29
C PHE A 3 0.42 -9.77 14.26
N LEU A 4 1.41 -8.91 14.46
CA LEU A 4 2.67 -8.91 13.74
C LEU A 4 3.72 -9.59 14.61
N HIS A 5 4.32 -10.65 14.11
CA HIS A 5 5.48 -11.27 14.72
C HIS A 5 6.74 -10.49 14.34
N ILE A 6 7.37 -9.82 15.30
CA ILE A 6 8.45 -8.85 15.07
C ILE A 6 9.69 -9.52 14.46
N LYS A 7 10.02 -10.74 14.87
CA LYS A 7 11.24 -11.44 14.41
C LYS A 7 11.18 -11.88 12.94
N ASN A 8 9.99 -12.25 12.47
CA ASN A 8 9.81 -12.80 11.11
C ASN A 8 8.98 -11.89 10.21
N ASN A 9 8.57 -10.74 10.72
CA ASN A 9 7.68 -9.78 10.06
C ASN A 9 6.44 -10.45 9.45
N THR A 10 5.86 -11.42 10.17
CA THR A 10 4.72 -12.22 9.70
C THR A 10 3.44 -11.75 10.36
N GLU A 11 2.40 -11.55 9.56
CA GLU A 11 1.08 -11.08 10.00
C GLU A 11 0.12 -12.26 10.18
N TRP A 12 -0.58 -12.29 11.31
CA TRP A 12 -1.52 -13.35 11.69
C TRP A 12 -2.84 -12.72 12.09
N ASP A 13 -3.94 -13.08 11.42
CA ASP A 13 -5.28 -12.82 11.97
C ASP A 13 -5.67 -13.94 12.92
N ILE A 14 -5.77 -13.60 14.20
CA ILE A 14 -6.21 -14.54 15.23
C ILE A 14 -7.59 -14.12 15.70
N GLN A 15 -8.60 -14.92 15.39
CA GLN A 15 -9.97 -14.71 15.86
C GLN A 15 -10.21 -15.24 17.28
N ASP A 16 -9.40 -16.20 17.72
CA ASP A 16 -9.51 -16.84 19.03
C ASP A 16 -9.02 -15.94 20.17
N LYS A 17 -9.85 -15.77 21.20
CA LYS A 17 -9.58 -14.85 22.32
C LYS A 17 -8.52 -15.37 23.29
N GLU A 18 -8.43 -16.68 23.50
CA GLU A 18 -7.40 -17.26 24.36
C GLU A 18 -6.03 -17.15 23.70
N HIS A 19 -5.99 -17.41 22.39
CA HIS A 19 -4.79 -17.27 21.58
C HIS A 19 -4.34 -15.80 21.50
N GLN A 20 -5.27 -14.84 21.36
CA GLN A 20 -4.99 -13.41 21.47
C GLN A 20 -4.31 -13.04 22.81
N ASN A 21 -4.86 -13.51 23.93
CA ASN A 21 -4.32 -13.20 25.26
C ASN A 21 -2.93 -13.82 25.49
N ARG A 22 -2.67 -14.99 24.89
CA ARG A 22 -1.34 -15.60 24.90
C ARG A 22 -0.33 -14.74 24.14
N LEU A 23 -0.67 -14.30 22.94
CA LEU A 23 0.21 -13.45 22.12
C LEU A 23 0.41 -12.05 22.71
N LEU A 24 -0.60 -11.49 23.38
CA LEU A 24 -0.49 -10.21 24.09
C LEU A 24 0.56 -10.21 25.21
N LYS A 25 0.84 -11.38 25.80
CA LYS A 25 1.86 -11.55 26.84
C LYS A 25 3.26 -11.79 26.26
N ASP A 26 3.34 -11.98 24.96
CA ASP A 26 4.53 -12.43 24.26
C ASP A 26 5.21 -11.22 23.60
N ILE A 27 6.47 -10.94 23.97
CA ILE A 27 7.17 -9.71 23.55
C ILE A 27 7.48 -9.68 22.04
N ASP A 28 7.51 -10.86 21.43
CA ASP A 28 7.79 -11.04 20.00
C ASP A 28 6.57 -10.71 19.12
N TYR A 29 5.40 -10.43 19.70
CA TYR A 29 4.17 -10.14 18.98
C TYR A 29 3.64 -8.74 19.31
N LYS A 30 3.28 -7.98 18.28
CA LYS A 30 2.59 -6.70 18.41
C LYS A 30 1.20 -6.80 17.81
N VAL A 31 0.20 -6.31 18.53
CA VAL A 31 -1.12 -6.09 17.94
C VAL A 31 -0.97 -4.99 16.90
N ILE A 32 -1.28 -5.33 15.66
CA ILE A 32 -1.41 -4.36 14.60
C ILE A 32 -2.90 -4.22 14.34
N GLU A 33 -3.38 -2.98 14.29
CA GLU A 33 -4.61 -2.74 13.56
C GLU A 33 -4.20 -2.76 12.11
N LYS A 34 -4.84 -3.63 11.30
CA LYS A 34 -4.78 -3.50 9.85
C LYS A 34 -5.55 -2.22 9.53
N VAL A 35 -4.93 -1.08 9.85
CA VAL A 35 -5.18 0.15 9.12
C VAL A 35 -4.83 -0.31 7.73
N GLU A 36 -5.85 -0.45 6.87
CA GLU A 36 -5.60 -0.36 5.45
C GLU A 36 -4.75 0.89 5.34
N GLU A 37 -3.44 0.70 5.19
CA GLU A 37 -2.63 1.62 4.44
C GLU A 37 -3.37 1.61 3.11
N THR A 38 -4.39 2.47 3.02
CA THR A 38 -4.86 3.05 1.80
C THR A 38 -3.54 3.49 1.20
N LYS A 39 -2.95 2.64 0.35
CA LYS A 39 -1.93 3.03 -0.61
C LYS A 39 -2.39 4.43 -0.97
N PRO A 40 -1.64 5.49 -0.61
CA PRO A 40 -2.14 6.84 -0.79
C PRO A 40 -2.62 6.83 -2.22
N ALA A 41 -3.95 6.95 -2.42
CA ALA A 41 -4.55 6.80 -3.73
C ALA A 41 -3.73 7.76 -4.55
N LEU A 42 -2.86 7.24 -5.42
CA LEU A 42 -1.71 7.99 -5.88
C LEU A 42 -2.34 9.13 -6.65
N ASP A 43 -2.41 10.29 -6.01
CA ASP A 43 -3.20 11.40 -6.50
C ASP A 43 -2.34 12.01 -7.56
N TYR A 44 -2.32 11.35 -8.73
CA TYR A 44 -1.52 11.75 -9.87
C TYR A 44 -1.88 13.18 -10.31
N ASP A 45 -3.03 13.70 -9.85
CA ASP A 45 -3.42 15.10 -10.01
C ASP A 45 -2.52 16.07 -9.23
N THR A 46 -2.13 15.69 -8.01
CA THR A 46 -1.21 16.44 -7.13
C THR A 46 0.25 16.34 -7.56
N LEU A 47 0.61 15.31 -8.33
CA LEU A 47 1.96 15.11 -8.84
C LEU A 47 2.28 16.08 -9.98
N SER A 48 3.55 16.45 -10.08
CA SER A 48 4.05 17.25 -11.19
C SER A 48 4.07 16.43 -12.48
N TYR A 49 3.97 17.09 -13.63
CA TYR A 49 4.01 16.41 -14.93
C TYR A 49 5.26 15.52 -15.09
N ALA A 50 6.40 15.95 -14.58
CA ALA A 50 7.65 15.17 -14.59
C ALA A 50 7.56 13.87 -13.77
N GLU A 51 6.88 13.90 -12.62
CA GLU A 51 6.68 12.72 -11.76
C GLU A 51 5.75 11.72 -12.44
N ILE A 52 4.67 12.21 -13.04
CA ILE A 52 3.70 11.40 -13.79
C ILE A 52 4.38 10.74 -15.00
N GLN A 53 5.28 11.45 -15.68
CA GLN A 53 6.10 10.87 -16.76
C GLN A 53 7.07 9.80 -16.26
N ALA A 54 7.67 9.98 -15.08
CA ALA A 54 8.53 8.98 -14.47
C ALA A 54 7.73 7.69 -14.16
N ILE A 55 6.55 7.84 -13.56
CA ILE A 55 5.67 6.70 -13.24
C ILE A 55 5.17 6.02 -14.53
N ALA A 56 4.77 6.80 -15.54
CA ALA A 56 4.37 6.25 -16.84
C ALA A 56 5.51 5.49 -17.51
N LYS A 57 6.75 5.99 -17.42
CA LYS A 57 7.93 5.31 -17.91
C LYS A 57 8.19 4.00 -17.16
N GLU A 58 8.05 3.99 -15.83
CA GLU A 58 8.18 2.78 -15.00
C GLU A 58 7.11 1.75 -15.33
N LYS A 59 5.87 2.18 -15.60
CA LYS A 59 4.77 1.31 -16.03
C LYS A 59 4.85 0.91 -17.51
N GLY A 60 5.84 1.40 -18.28
CA GLY A 60 5.98 1.11 -19.70
C GLY A 60 4.91 1.76 -20.59
N LEU A 61 4.23 2.79 -20.10
CA LEU A 61 3.23 3.55 -20.83
C LEU A 61 3.90 4.57 -21.75
N LYS A 62 3.33 4.76 -22.94
CA LYS A 62 3.73 5.87 -23.82
C LYS A 62 3.20 7.15 -23.20
N TYR A 63 4.08 8.12 -22.96
CA TYR A 63 3.74 9.46 -22.45
C TYR A 63 4.10 10.58 -23.44
N ASN A 64 4.50 10.23 -24.66
CA ASN A 64 5.05 11.16 -25.63
C ASN A 64 3.91 11.85 -26.41
N GLY A 65 3.75 13.16 -26.23
CA GLY A 65 2.73 13.96 -26.92
C GLY A 65 1.34 14.00 -26.27
N ILE A 66 1.19 13.43 -25.07
CA ILE A 66 -0.08 13.35 -24.35
C ILE A 66 -0.13 14.42 -23.26
N LYS A 67 -1.33 14.93 -22.95
CA LYS A 67 -1.50 15.94 -21.89
C LYS A 67 -1.39 15.29 -20.50
N LYS A 68 -1.05 16.09 -19.49
CA LYS A 68 -1.00 15.67 -18.07
C LYS A 68 -2.24 14.86 -17.67
N VAL A 69 -3.43 15.36 -18.01
CA VAL A 69 -4.72 14.76 -17.65
C VAL A 69 -4.88 13.36 -18.26
N GLU A 70 -4.65 13.19 -19.56
CA GLU A 70 -4.81 11.90 -20.22
C GLU A 70 -3.76 10.87 -19.77
N LEU A 71 -2.57 11.34 -19.40
CA LEU A 71 -1.53 10.50 -18.82
C LEU A 71 -1.91 10.00 -17.42
N ILE A 72 -2.53 10.86 -16.61
CA ILE A 72 -3.10 10.49 -15.31
C ILE A 72 -4.21 9.46 -15.48
N GLU A 73 -5.12 9.67 -16.43
CA GLU A 73 -6.22 8.73 -16.72
C GLU A 73 -5.67 7.36 -17.13
N SER A 74 -4.68 7.33 -18.02
CA SER A 74 -4.01 6.08 -18.44
C SER A 74 -3.31 5.36 -17.27
N LEU A 75 -2.80 6.11 -16.30
CA LEU A 75 -2.15 5.55 -15.10
C LEU A 75 -3.16 5.00 -14.08
N LYS A 76 -4.34 5.63 -13.98
CA LYS A 76 -5.45 5.19 -13.14
C LYS A 76 -6.21 3.99 -13.71
N GLU A 77 -6.35 3.92 -15.04
CA GLU A 77 -7.07 2.83 -15.73
C GLU A 77 -6.25 1.53 -15.80
N GLY A 78 -4.91 1.62 -15.76
CA GLY A 78 -4.01 0.47 -15.77
C GLY A 78 -3.71 -0.15 -14.39
N GLU A 79 -4.52 0.13 -13.37
CA GLU A 79 -4.44 -0.44 -12.01
C GLU A 79 -5.59 -1.44 -11.77
#